data_AF-A0A2C9M2F0-F1
#
_entry.id   AF-A0A2C9M2F0-F1
#
_cell.length_a   1.000
_cell.length_b   1.000
_cell.length_c   1.000
_cell.angle_alpha   90.00
_cell.angle_beta   90.00
_cell.angle_gamma   90.00
#
_symmetry.space_group_name_H-M   'P 1'
#
loop_
_entity.id
_entity.type
_entity.pdbx_description
1 polymer ?
#
loop_
_entity_poly.entity_id
_entity_poly.type
_entity_poly.pdbx_seq_one_letter_code
_entity_poly.pdbx_strand_id
1 'polypeptide(L)'
;MSIFFVFYVLADSSDIHECNMKLILALIWQLILKYQVGLSGPQNKSWILKWLNAVIPECNIKNFTTDWNSGLALHALLDFCKPGLSPQWRNLDKENKVDNCRSALKMALQNFNIPMILRPEDLASPDLDEKSAITYLSYFIKVGGPGYDATLQRVSARTQPKSVTNFT
;
A
#
# COMPACT_ATOMS: atom_id res chain seq x y z
N MET A 1 -2.13 -26.35 7.93
CA MET A 1 -2.74 -26.99 9.11
C MET A 1 -3.57 -25.94 9.83
N SER A 2 -4.89 -26.02 9.71
CA SER A 2 -5.80 -24.91 9.97
C SER A 2 -5.90 -24.58 11.46
N ILE A 3 -5.68 -23.30 11.79
CA ILE A 3 -5.92 -22.66 13.10
C ILE A 3 -7.30 -23.02 13.69
N PHE A 4 -8.26 -23.38 12.85
CA PHE A 4 -9.58 -23.88 13.23
C PHE A 4 -9.58 -25.15 14.10
N PHE A 5 -8.57 -26.03 14.04
CA PHE A 5 -8.57 -27.29 14.80
C PHE A 5 -8.22 -27.12 16.28
N VAL A 6 -7.52 -26.02 16.63
CA VAL A 6 -7.16 -25.71 18.03
C VAL A 6 -8.33 -25.03 18.77
N PHE A 7 -9.24 -24.39 18.03
CA PHE A 7 -10.37 -23.66 18.61
C PHE A 7 -11.48 -24.57 19.17
N TYR A 8 -11.65 -25.79 18.65
CA TYR A 8 -12.76 -26.66 19.08
C TYR A 8 -12.45 -27.44 20.38
N VAL A 9 -11.18 -27.76 20.65
CA VAL A 9 -10.77 -28.56 21.82
C VAL A 9 -10.77 -27.76 23.13
N LEU A 10 -10.70 -26.42 23.07
CA LEU A 10 -10.63 -25.57 24.28
C LEU A 10 -12.00 -25.07 24.78
N ALA A 11 -13.09 -25.40 24.09
CA ALA A 11 -14.42 -24.81 24.35
C ALA A 11 -15.33 -25.62 25.30
N ASP A 12 -14.90 -26.79 25.80
CA ASP A 12 -15.79 -27.73 26.52
C ASP A 12 -15.60 -27.78 28.05
N SER A 13 -14.67 -27.01 28.64
CA SER A 13 -14.48 -27.08 30.09
C SER A 13 -13.99 -25.78 30.74
N SER A 14 -14.91 -24.90 31.16
CA SER A 14 -15.00 -24.31 32.53
C SER A 14 -15.63 -22.89 32.53
N ASP A 15 -16.95 -22.79 32.69
CA ASP A 15 -17.76 -21.56 32.52
C ASP A 15 -17.47 -20.41 33.54
N ILE A 16 -16.60 -20.60 34.54
CA ILE A 16 -16.30 -19.58 35.57
C ILE A 16 -14.92 -18.91 35.36
N HIS A 17 -13.95 -19.64 34.80
CA HIS A 17 -12.68 -19.06 34.31
C HIS A 17 -12.81 -18.52 32.86
N GLU A 18 -13.87 -18.90 32.16
CA GLU A 18 -14.16 -18.51 30.78
C GLU A 18 -14.45 -17.02 30.61
N CYS A 19 -14.96 -16.30 31.61
CA CYS A 19 -15.26 -14.87 31.45
C CYS A 19 -13.97 -14.06 31.14
N ASN A 20 -12.84 -14.40 31.76
CA ASN A 20 -11.57 -13.72 31.49
C ASN A 20 -10.90 -14.24 30.21
N MET A 21 -10.93 -15.56 29.96
CA MET A 21 -10.35 -16.14 28.73
C MET A 21 -11.13 -15.76 27.48
N LYS A 22 -12.48 -15.70 27.52
CA LYS A 22 -13.32 -15.20 26.42
C LYS A 22 -13.09 -13.71 26.20
N LEU A 23 -12.86 -12.90 27.24
CA LEU A 23 -12.52 -11.48 27.09
C LEU A 23 -11.12 -11.29 26.48
N ILE A 24 -10.13 -12.07 26.91
CA ILE A 24 -8.78 -12.05 26.32
C ILE A 24 -8.82 -12.58 24.88
N LEU A 25 -9.61 -13.61 24.59
CA LEU A 25 -9.80 -14.15 23.24
C LEU A 25 -10.54 -13.15 22.34
N ALA A 26 -11.56 -12.46 22.88
CA ALA A 26 -12.23 -11.35 22.21
C ALA A 26 -11.26 -10.19 21.98
N LEU A 27 -10.37 -9.89 22.94
CA LEU A 27 -9.35 -8.85 22.80
C LEU A 27 -8.29 -9.21 21.76
N ILE A 28 -7.82 -10.46 21.74
CA ILE A 28 -6.89 -10.98 20.73
C ILE A 28 -7.57 -10.98 19.36
N TRP A 29 -8.83 -11.39 19.27
CA TRP A 29 -9.64 -11.32 18.04
C TRP A 29 -9.84 -9.88 17.57
N GLN A 30 -10.15 -8.95 18.47
CA GLN A 30 -10.26 -7.52 18.16
C GLN A 30 -8.91 -6.91 17.78
N LEU A 31 -7.79 -7.35 18.37
CA LEU A 31 -6.44 -6.92 17.99
C LEU A 31 -6.05 -7.46 16.62
N ILE A 32 -6.31 -8.74 16.34
CA ILE A 32 -6.08 -9.37 15.03
C ILE A 32 -6.95 -8.69 13.98
N LEU A 33 -8.24 -8.48 14.24
CA LEU A 33 -9.13 -7.70 13.37
C LEU A 33 -8.63 -6.28 13.21
N LYS A 34 -8.24 -5.57 14.27
CA LYS A 34 -7.74 -4.20 14.17
C LYS A 34 -6.43 -4.11 13.38
N TYR A 35 -5.57 -5.13 13.43
CA TYR A 35 -4.33 -5.16 12.64
C TYR A 35 -4.57 -5.60 11.19
N GLN A 36 -5.45 -6.59 10.94
CA GLN A 36 -5.85 -7.01 9.59
C GLN A 36 -6.70 -5.94 8.88
N VAL A 37 -7.61 -5.28 9.59
CA VAL A 37 -8.50 -4.21 9.10
C VAL A 37 -7.80 -2.85 9.13
N GLY A 38 -6.82 -2.62 10.01
CA GLY A 38 -6.03 -1.40 10.06
C GLY A 38 -5.22 -1.13 8.78
N LEU A 39 -4.90 -2.17 8.00
CA LEU A 39 -4.29 -2.05 6.68
C LEU A 39 -5.29 -2.25 5.53
N SER A 40 -6.40 -2.97 5.76
CA SER A 40 -7.30 -3.46 4.68
C SER A 40 -8.75 -2.96 4.76
N GLY A 41 -9.10 -2.12 5.73
CA GLY A 41 -10.47 -1.65 5.95
C GLY A 41 -10.99 -0.72 4.84
N PRO A 42 -12.31 -0.72 4.56
CA PRO A 42 -12.91 0.08 3.48
C PRO A 42 -12.63 1.59 3.60
N GLN A 43 -12.51 2.09 4.84
CA GLN A 43 -12.16 3.49 5.13
C GLN A 43 -10.76 3.84 4.59
N ASN A 44 -9.78 2.95 4.81
CA ASN A 44 -8.39 3.18 4.41
C ASN A 44 -8.23 3.03 2.89
N LYS A 45 -8.98 2.12 2.27
CA LYS A 45 -9.03 2.00 0.80
C LYS A 45 -9.44 3.31 0.14
N SER A 46 -10.52 3.92 0.62
CA SER A 46 -11.03 5.17 0.06
C SER A 46 -10.03 6.32 0.20
N TRP A 47 -9.30 6.37 1.33
CA TRP A 47 -8.22 7.34 1.54
C TRP A 47 -7.04 7.09 0.60
N ILE A 48 -6.56 5.84 0.49
CA ILE A 48 -5.44 5.48 -0.39
C ILE A 48 -5.77 5.81 -1.85
N LEU A 49 -6.99 5.52 -2.31
CA LEU A 49 -7.44 5.90 -3.65
C LEU A 49 -7.43 7.41 -3.85
N LYS A 50 -7.94 8.19 -2.89
CA LYS A 50 -7.90 9.65 -2.97
C LYS A 50 -6.48 10.19 -3.01
N TRP A 51 -5.59 9.64 -2.17
CA TRP A 51 -4.19 10.02 -2.15
C TRP A 51 -3.50 9.69 -3.49
N LEU A 52 -3.70 8.48 -4.02
CA LEU A 52 -3.16 8.08 -5.32
C LEU A 52 -3.66 8.99 -6.44
N ASN A 53 -4.94 9.33 -6.49
CA ASN A 53 -5.47 10.25 -7.50
C ASN A 53 -4.94 11.68 -7.33
N ALA A 54 -4.57 12.11 -6.12
CA ALA A 54 -3.91 13.40 -5.90
C ALA A 54 -2.42 13.39 -6.30
N VAL A 55 -1.78 12.23 -6.20
CA VAL A 55 -0.35 12.02 -6.45
C VAL A 55 -0.04 11.74 -7.92
N ILE A 56 -0.82 10.85 -8.53
CA ILE A 56 -0.71 10.40 -9.92
C ILE A 56 -2.06 10.51 -10.64
N PRO A 57 -2.56 11.75 -10.84
CA PRO A 57 -3.88 11.99 -11.46
C PRO A 57 -3.98 11.41 -12.87
N GLU A 58 -2.87 11.31 -13.60
CA GLU A 58 -2.81 10.79 -14.97
C GLU A 58 -3.14 9.29 -15.07
N CYS A 59 -2.87 8.51 -14.04
CA CYS A 59 -3.18 7.07 -14.03
C CYS A 59 -4.65 6.78 -13.71
N ASN A 60 -5.38 7.75 -13.11
CA ASN A 60 -6.80 7.66 -12.79
C ASN A 60 -7.21 6.32 -12.14
N ILE A 61 -6.56 5.99 -11.02
CA ILE A 61 -6.69 4.70 -10.33
C ILE A 61 -8.06 4.61 -9.65
N LYS A 62 -8.84 3.60 -10.04
CA LYS A 62 -10.16 3.30 -9.47
C LYS A 62 -10.13 2.05 -8.59
N ASN A 63 -9.25 1.10 -8.90
CA ASN A 63 -9.16 -0.20 -8.25
C ASN A 63 -7.71 -0.55 -7.87
N PHE A 64 -7.56 -1.45 -6.91
CA PHE A 64 -6.25 -2.01 -6.51
C PHE A 64 -5.93 -3.34 -7.20
N THR A 65 -6.70 -3.72 -8.22
CA THR A 65 -6.52 -4.94 -9.00
C THR A 65 -6.04 -4.57 -10.41
N THR A 66 -6.96 -4.38 -11.35
CA THR A 66 -6.68 -4.27 -12.78
C THR A 66 -5.85 -3.05 -13.18
N ASP A 67 -6.04 -1.92 -12.49
CA ASP A 67 -5.36 -0.66 -12.83
C ASP A 67 -3.84 -0.73 -12.60
N TRP A 68 -3.38 -1.68 -11.78
CA TRP A 68 -1.97 -1.91 -11.46
C TRP A 68 -1.29 -2.90 -12.39
N ASN A 69 -2.06 -3.71 -13.13
CA ASN A 69 -1.50 -4.78 -13.97
C ASN A 69 -0.59 -4.30 -15.08
N SER A 70 -0.81 -3.08 -15.58
CA SER A 70 0.03 -2.50 -16.62
C SER A 70 1.46 -2.17 -16.14
N GLY A 71 1.68 -2.09 -14.82
CA GLY A 71 2.93 -1.64 -14.21
C GLY A 71 3.18 -0.13 -14.29
N LEU A 72 2.45 0.60 -15.16
CA LEU A 72 2.60 2.05 -15.32
C LEU A 72 2.25 2.81 -14.04
N ALA A 73 1.18 2.41 -13.34
CA ALA A 73 0.77 3.02 -12.07
C ALA A 73 1.88 2.91 -11.01
N LEU A 74 2.60 1.78 -10.98
CA LEU A 74 3.71 1.58 -10.05
C LEU A 74 4.94 2.42 -10.45
N HIS A 75 5.25 2.50 -11.74
CA HIS A 75 6.30 3.40 -12.23
C HIS A 75 6.01 4.88 -11.94
N ALA A 76 4.75 5.31 -12.12
CA ALA A 76 4.32 6.67 -11.80
C ALA A 76 4.45 6.96 -10.30
N LEU A 77 4.09 5.99 -9.44
CA LEU A 77 4.26 6.09 -8.00
C LEU A 77 5.74 6.24 -7.59
N LEU A 78 6.63 5.46 -8.22
CA LEU A 78 8.08 5.53 -7.97
C LEU A 78 8.66 6.89 -8.37
N ASP A 79 8.26 7.41 -9.52
CA ASP A 79 8.67 8.74 -9.99
C ASP A 79 8.12 9.85 -9.09
N PHE A 80 6.91 9.70 -8.56
CA PHE A 80 6.38 10.64 -7.55
C PHE A 80 7.22 10.65 -6.27
N CYS A 81 7.60 9.45 -5.79
CA CYS A 81 8.39 9.26 -4.57
C CYS A 81 9.80 9.85 -4.71
N LYS A 82 10.42 9.65 -5.87
CA LYS A 82 11.73 10.21 -6.21
C LYS A 82 11.69 10.69 -7.67
N PRO A 83 11.53 12.00 -7.91
CA PRO A 83 11.45 12.53 -9.28
C PRO A 83 12.72 12.18 -10.06
N GLY A 84 12.55 11.64 -11.26
CA GLY A 84 13.65 11.22 -12.13
C GLY A 84 14.02 9.74 -12.01
N LEU A 85 13.34 8.97 -11.16
CA LEU A 85 13.54 7.52 -11.07
C LEU A 85 12.95 6.78 -12.29
N SER A 86 11.85 7.29 -12.85
CA SER A 86 11.22 6.67 -14.02
C SER A 86 10.62 7.71 -14.98
N PRO A 87 11.40 8.66 -15.51
CA PRO A 87 10.88 9.83 -16.23
C PRO A 87 10.03 9.48 -17.47
N GLN A 88 10.29 8.33 -18.10
CA GLN A 88 9.59 7.87 -19.30
C GLN A 88 8.43 6.90 -19.03
N TRP A 89 7.93 6.84 -17.79
CA TRP A 89 6.86 5.91 -17.42
C TRP A 89 5.59 6.07 -18.28
N ARG A 90 5.33 7.27 -18.82
CA ARG A 90 4.20 7.58 -19.71
C ARG A 90 4.31 6.94 -21.10
N ASN A 91 5.53 6.65 -21.54
CA ASN A 91 5.82 6.09 -22.86
C ASN A 91 6.03 4.57 -22.82
N LEU A 92 5.89 3.95 -21.65
CA LEU A 92 6.02 2.50 -21.51
C LEU A 92 4.88 1.79 -22.24
N ASP A 93 5.23 0.70 -22.92
CA ASP A 93 4.26 -0.16 -23.57
C ASP A 93 3.41 -0.88 -22.51
N LYS A 94 2.10 -0.67 -22.59
CA LYS A 94 1.12 -1.26 -21.65
C LYS A 94 0.94 -2.76 -21.87
N GLU A 95 1.32 -3.27 -23.04
CA GLU A 95 1.26 -4.70 -23.34
C GLU A 95 2.37 -5.47 -22.62
N ASN A 96 3.52 -4.82 -22.33
CA ASN A 96 4.62 -5.44 -21.61
C ASN A 96 4.46 -5.39 -20.07
N LYS A 97 3.32 -5.89 -19.59
CA LYS A 97 2.87 -5.84 -18.19
C LYS A 97 3.89 -6.43 -17.21
N VAL A 98 4.39 -7.64 -17.51
CA VAL A 98 5.27 -8.38 -16.59
C VAL A 98 6.62 -7.70 -16.45
N ASP A 99 7.23 -7.25 -17.54
CA ASP A 99 8.54 -6.58 -17.45
C ASP A 99 8.42 -5.20 -16.81
N ASN A 100 7.35 -4.44 -17.08
CA ASN A 100 7.08 -3.18 -16.41
C ASN A 100 6.96 -3.39 -14.89
N CYS A 101 6.13 -4.35 -14.46
CA CYS A 101 6.00 -4.71 -13.05
C CYS A 101 7.35 -5.14 -12.44
N ARG A 102 8.12 -5.97 -13.15
CA ARG A 102 9.43 -6.46 -12.68
C ARG A 102 10.43 -5.33 -12.52
N SER A 103 10.50 -4.43 -13.50
CA SER A 103 11.37 -3.26 -13.50
C SER A 103 11.02 -2.32 -12.34
N ALA A 104 9.73 -1.99 -12.18
CA ALA A 104 9.24 -1.17 -11.09
C ALA A 104 9.54 -1.78 -9.70
N LEU A 105 9.25 -3.06 -9.50
CA LEU A 105 9.53 -3.75 -8.24
C LEU A 105 11.03 -3.77 -7.91
N LYS A 106 11.90 -3.95 -8.92
CA LYS A 106 13.37 -3.85 -8.74
C LYS A 106 13.81 -2.44 -8.36
N MET A 107 13.28 -1.41 -9.02
CA MET A 107 13.56 -0.01 -8.68
C MET A 107 13.13 0.32 -7.25
N ALA A 108 11.97 -0.20 -6.83
CA ALA A 108 11.45 -0.02 -5.47
C ALA A 108 12.40 -0.60 -4.41
N LEU A 109 12.91 -1.80 -4.67
CA LEU A 109 13.89 -2.45 -3.81
C LEU A 109 15.21 -1.65 -3.76
N GLN A 110 15.76 -1.28 -4.91
CA GLN A 110 17.06 -0.61 -4.99
C GLN A 110 17.08 0.81 -4.41
N ASN A 111 15.99 1.58 -4.58
CA ASN A 111 15.96 3.00 -4.19
C ASN A 111 15.30 3.25 -2.83
N PHE A 112 14.34 2.41 -2.45
CA PHE A 112 13.54 2.62 -1.24
C PHE A 112 13.63 1.45 -0.26
N ASN A 113 14.43 0.43 -0.58
CA ASN A 113 14.60 -0.78 0.24
C ASN A 113 13.26 -1.48 0.55
N ILE A 114 12.30 -1.39 -0.38
CA ILE A 114 11.00 -2.04 -0.27
C ILE A 114 11.13 -3.49 -0.75
N PRO A 115 10.86 -4.50 0.08
CA PRO A 115 10.99 -5.90 -0.31
C PRO A 115 9.96 -6.26 -1.37
N MET A 116 10.38 -7.07 -2.34
CA MET A 116 9.52 -7.63 -3.38
C MET A 116 8.66 -8.76 -2.80
N ILE A 117 7.59 -8.41 -2.09
CA ILE A 117 6.64 -9.38 -1.50
C ILE A 117 5.63 -9.93 -2.51
N LEU A 118 5.51 -9.31 -3.69
CA LEU A 118 4.68 -9.76 -4.80
C LEU A 118 5.57 -10.16 -5.97
N ARG A 119 5.22 -11.25 -6.65
CA ARG A 119 5.90 -11.62 -7.90
C ARG A 119 5.43 -10.68 -9.01
N PRO A 120 6.32 -10.28 -9.95
CA PRO A 120 5.93 -9.45 -11.09
C PRO A 120 4.78 -10.03 -11.91
N GLU A 121 4.73 -11.36 -12.03
CA GLU A 121 3.71 -12.09 -12.78
C GLU A 121 2.34 -12.01 -12.09
N ASP A 122 2.31 -12.08 -10.76
CA ASP A 122 1.06 -11.91 -9.99
C ASP A 122 0.55 -10.48 -10.07
N LEU A 123 1.46 -9.49 -10.01
CA LEU A 123 1.10 -8.07 -10.12
C LEU A 123 0.56 -7.73 -11.51
N ALA A 124 1.08 -8.37 -12.56
CA ALA A 124 0.62 -8.22 -13.94
C ALA A 124 -0.67 -9.00 -14.26
N SER A 125 -1.10 -9.91 -13.37
CA SER A 125 -2.25 -10.78 -13.59
C SER A 125 -3.58 -10.06 -13.35
N PRO A 126 -4.59 -10.23 -14.22
CA PRO A 126 -5.95 -9.71 -13.98
C PRO A 126 -6.56 -10.23 -12.67
N ASP A 127 -6.10 -11.38 -12.18
CA ASP A 127 -6.54 -12.02 -10.93
C ASP A 127 -5.78 -11.53 -9.69
N LEU A 128 -5.12 -10.36 -9.78
CA LEU A 128 -4.40 -9.76 -8.66
C LEU A 128 -5.33 -9.59 -7.45
N ASP A 129 -4.91 -10.16 -6.32
CA ASP A 129 -5.63 -10.00 -5.06
C ASP A 129 -5.47 -8.57 -4.52
N GLU A 130 -6.61 -7.93 -4.26
CA GLU A 130 -6.68 -6.53 -3.81
C GLU A 130 -5.92 -6.31 -2.49
N LYS A 131 -6.01 -7.28 -1.56
CA LYS A 131 -5.35 -7.16 -0.25
C LYS A 131 -3.84 -7.23 -0.40
N SER A 132 -3.36 -8.07 -1.31
CA SER A 132 -1.95 -8.23 -1.65
C SER A 132 -1.40 -6.92 -2.24
N ALA A 133 -2.12 -6.29 -3.16
CA ALA A 133 -1.77 -4.98 -3.72
C ALA A 133 -1.75 -3.87 -2.65
N ILE A 134 -2.79 -3.77 -1.82
CA ILE A 134 -2.85 -2.78 -0.73
C ILE A 134 -1.71 -2.97 0.26
N THR A 135 -1.40 -4.22 0.62
CA THR A 135 -0.28 -4.56 1.51
C THR A 135 1.04 -4.08 0.92
N TYR A 136 1.25 -4.26 -0.38
CA TYR A 136 2.45 -3.75 -1.03
C TYR A 136 2.49 -2.21 -1.05
N LEU A 137 1.38 -1.55 -1.38
CA LEU A 137 1.29 -0.09 -1.39
C LEU A 137 1.47 0.53 0.00
N SER A 138 1.12 -0.21 1.06
CA SER A 138 1.32 0.22 2.45
C SER A 138 2.78 0.58 2.75
N TYR A 139 3.74 -0.08 2.10
CA TYR A 139 5.18 0.23 2.27
C TYR A 139 5.55 1.63 1.75
N PHE A 140 4.80 2.17 0.80
CA PHE A 140 5.03 3.51 0.26
C PHE A 140 4.40 4.60 1.13
N ILE A 141 3.21 4.34 1.66
CA ILE A 141 2.40 5.32 2.40
C ILE A 141 2.61 5.30 3.91
N LYS A 142 3.29 4.27 4.46
CA LYS A 142 3.61 4.22 5.88
C LYS A 142 4.39 5.47 6.30
N VAL A 143 4.28 5.84 7.58
CA VAL A 143 5.05 6.97 8.12
C VAL A 143 6.55 6.71 7.95
N GLY A 144 7.26 7.67 7.36
CA GLY A 144 8.66 7.52 6.95
C GLY A 144 8.88 6.63 5.71
N GLY A 145 7.80 6.29 5.00
CA GLY A 145 7.85 5.67 3.69
C GLY A 145 8.07 6.71 2.59
N PRO A 146 8.55 6.30 1.41
CA PRO A 146 8.94 7.22 0.36
C PRO A 146 7.77 8.06 -0.20
N GLY A 147 6.56 7.51 -0.23
CA GLY A 147 5.36 8.24 -0.64
C GLY A 147 4.90 9.24 0.42
N TYR A 148 5.03 8.88 1.70
CA TYR A 148 4.76 9.78 2.83
C TYR A 148 5.72 10.98 2.81
N ASP A 149 7.02 10.73 2.69
CA ASP A 149 8.06 11.77 2.68
C ASP A 149 7.92 12.70 1.46
N ALA A 150 7.67 12.14 0.28
CA ALA A 150 7.42 12.93 -0.93
C ALA A 150 6.15 13.80 -0.83
N THR A 151 5.13 13.32 -0.13
CA THR A 151 3.91 14.10 0.15
C THR A 151 4.21 15.22 1.13
N LEU A 152 4.94 14.94 2.22
CA LEU A 152 5.33 15.94 3.22
C LEU A 152 6.16 17.06 2.60
N GLN A 153 7.15 16.73 1.76
CA GLN A 153 7.97 17.73 1.08
C GLN A 153 7.12 18.65 0.21
N ARG A 154 6.15 18.10 -0.55
CA ARG A 154 5.24 18.90 -1.38
C ARG A 154 4.29 19.77 -0.57
N VAL A 155 3.76 19.27 0.54
CA VAL A 155 2.90 20.06 1.43
C VAL A 155 3.70 21.17 2.10
N SER A 156 4.89 20.85 2.61
CA SER A 156 5.81 21.84 3.21
C SER A 156 6.20 22.93 2.20
N ALA A 157 6.52 22.56 0.96
CA ALA A 157 6.83 23.54 -0.09
C ALA A 157 5.64 24.47 -0.43
N ARG A 158 4.40 24.02 -0.20
CA ARG A 158 3.18 24.83 -0.40
C ARG A 158 2.87 25.73 0.80
N THR A 159 3.22 25.29 2.01
CA THR A 159 2.96 26.04 3.25
C THR A 159 4.09 26.99 3.63
N GLN A 160 5.28 26.88 3.05
CA GLN A 160 6.30 27.91 3.19
C GLN A 160 5.78 29.24 2.61
N PRO A 161 5.64 30.30 3.43
CA PRO A 161 5.32 31.61 2.89
C PRO A 161 6.47 32.03 1.98
N LYS A 162 6.16 32.43 0.75
CA LYS A 162 7.12 33.13 -0.12
C LYS A 162 7.62 34.34 0.67
N SER A 163 8.86 34.26 1.19
CA SER A 163 9.54 35.43 1.71
C SER A 163 9.73 36.38 0.53
N VAL A 164 8.89 37.40 0.43
CA VAL A 164 9.00 38.45 -0.59
C VAL A 164 10.17 39.32 -0.17
N THR A 165 11.38 38.89 -0.49
CA THR A 165 12.60 39.71 -0.39
C THR A 165 12.76 40.49 -1.69
N ASN A 166 11.82 41.38 -1.99
CA ASN A 166 11.99 42.39 -3.04
C ASN A 166 11.26 43.67 -2.60
N PHE A 167 11.88 44.35 -1.63
CA PHE A 167 11.66 45.76 -1.39
C PHE A 167 13.01 46.45 -1.62
N THR A 168 13.25 46.84 -2.85
CA THR A 168 14.30 47.79 -3.26
C THR A 168 13.67 48.66 -4.33
#